data_AF-A0A952VQ40-F1
#
_entry.id   AF-A0A952VQ40-F1
#
_cell.length_a   1.000
_cell.length_b   1.000
_cell.length_c   1.000
_cell.angle_alpha   90.00
_cell.angle_beta   90.00
_cell.angle_gamma   90.00
#
_symmetry.space_group_name_H-M   'P 1'
#
loop_
_entity.id
_entity.type
_entity.pdbx_description
1 polymer ?
#
loop_
_entity_poly.entity_id
_entity_poly.type
_entity_poly.pdbx_seq_one_letter_code
_entity_poly.pdbx_strand_id
1 'polypeptide(L)'
;MDSEILDNFDQHTFYHGTSMDAATAIAQHGFRVWFQNDEGEYYTNLTCLGNGCYMTCDWRIALWFGPALFKVTILPGTRLLNSAVPPDGKVIDSLRREFGHEVLNKAPWKVIPSNKQLRLPEVIALFRYHYWHTWEEDYGRDHDGSSKWPIKRNVHERLLRNFRSVLVRYGFDGYGNPLDHNGIVVFREGRVVVREFVAEINDADYRRLLEEEFGQFRSIYDVKTFFHRHGSPRAKELAEHIAATDTSKPPVE
;
A
#
# COMPACT_ATOMS: atom_id res chain seq x y z
N MET A 1 -3.51 -11.94 15.52
CA MET A 1 -3.58 -11.55 14.10
C MET A 1 -2.38 -10.68 13.75
N ASP A 2 -1.98 -9.78 14.65
CA ASP A 2 -0.94 -8.78 14.39
C ASP A 2 0.50 -9.30 14.29
N SER A 3 0.84 -10.45 14.89
CA SER A 3 2.21 -10.98 14.83
C SER A 3 2.64 -11.37 13.42
N GLU A 4 1.75 -11.99 12.63
CA GLU A 4 2.03 -12.38 11.24
C GLU A 4 2.26 -11.14 10.35
N ILE A 5 1.50 -10.07 10.59
CA ILE A 5 1.60 -8.82 9.83
C ILE A 5 2.94 -8.13 10.11
N LEU A 6 3.35 -8.07 11.38
CA LEU A 6 4.65 -7.51 11.79
C LEU A 6 5.81 -8.35 11.26
N ASP A 7 5.73 -9.67 11.39
CA ASP A 7 6.74 -10.60 10.86
C ASP A 7 6.88 -10.45 9.34
N ASN A 8 5.75 -10.35 8.62
CA ASN A 8 5.74 -10.12 7.17
C ASN A 8 6.39 -8.78 6.80
N PHE A 9 6.11 -7.71 7.54
CA PHE A 9 6.72 -6.41 7.31
C PHE A 9 8.24 -6.47 7.49
N ASP A 10 8.73 -7.07 8.59
CA ASP A 10 10.15 -7.21 8.90
C ASP A 10 10.88 -8.09 7.88
N GLN A 11 10.19 -9.12 7.36
CA GLN A 11 10.71 -10.00 6.31
C GLN A 11 10.51 -9.45 4.88
N HIS A 12 9.96 -8.25 4.73
CA HIS A 12 9.57 -7.65 3.45
C HIS A 12 8.69 -8.57 2.58
N THR A 13 7.85 -9.37 3.22
CA THR A 13 6.81 -10.18 2.58
C THR A 13 5.54 -9.36 2.48
N PHE A 14 5.10 -9.11 1.26
CA PHE A 14 3.84 -8.41 0.99
C PHE A 14 2.97 -9.22 0.04
N TYR A 15 1.70 -8.84 -0.04
CA TYR A 15 0.71 -9.43 -0.92
C TYR A 15 0.05 -8.37 -1.79
N HIS A 16 -0.23 -8.73 -3.03
CA HIS A 16 -0.95 -7.90 -4.00
C HIS A 16 -2.08 -8.73 -4.61
N GLY A 17 -3.32 -8.29 -4.44
CA GLY A 17 -4.49 -8.88 -5.08
C GLY A 17 -4.91 -8.06 -6.30
N THR A 18 -5.34 -8.76 -7.35
CA THR A 18 -5.71 -8.15 -8.63
C THR A 18 -6.58 -9.09 -9.48
N SER A 19 -6.96 -8.66 -10.68
CA SER A 19 -7.64 -9.53 -11.65
C SER A 19 -6.65 -10.45 -12.36
N MET A 20 -7.12 -11.57 -12.92
CA MET A 20 -6.26 -12.50 -13.66
C MET A 20 -5.60 -11.89 -14.90
N ASP A 21 -6.27 -10.95 -15.57
CA ASP A 21 -5.72 -10.25 -16.73
C ASP A 21 -4.59 -9.30 -16.30
N ALA A 22 -4.78 -8.54 -15.22
CA ALA A 22 -3.74 -7.71 -14.65
C ALA A 22 -2.58 -8.55 -14.11
N ALA A 23 -2.85 -9.71 -13.49
CA ALA A 23 -1.82 -10.64 -13.03
C ALA A 23 -0.95 -11.15 -14.20
N THR A 24 -1.57 -11.49 -15.33
CA THR A 24 -0.85 -11.89 -16.54
C THR A 24 0.05 -10.75 -17.05
N ALA A 25 -0.48 -9.53 -17.12
CA ALA A 25 0.29 -8.36 -17.55
C ALA A 25 1.46 -8.06 -16.61
N ILE A 26 1.26 -8.16 -15.29
CA ILE A 26 2.31 -7.96 -14.28
C ILE A 26 3.41 -9.02 -14.42
N ALA A 27 3.06 -10.29 -14.64
CA ALA A 27 4.05 -11.34 -14.83
C ALA A 27 4.91 -11.11 -16.08
N GLN A 28 4.30 -10.62 -17.17
CA GLN A 28 4.99 -10.38 -18.44
C GLN A 28 5.82 -9.09 -18.45
N HIS A 29 5.35 -8.04 -17.79
CA HIS A 29 5.89 -6.69 -17.95
C HIS A 29 6.41 -6.06 -16.66
N GLY A 30 6.28 -6.76 -15.52
CA GLY A 30 6.49 -6.22 -14.19
C GLY A 30 5.39 -5.24 -13.78
N PHE A 31 5.48 -4.74 -12.54
CA PHE A 31 4.62 -3.66 -12.07
C PHE A 31 4.90 -2.35 -12.82
N ARG A 32 3.85 -1.77 -13.41
CA ARG A 32 3.85 -0.46 -14.05
C ARG A 32 2.98 0.50 -13.27
N VAL A 33 3.44 1.74 -13.13
CA VAL A 33 2.70 2.81 -12.46
C VAL A 33 2.43 3.90 -13.48
N TRP A 34 1.19 3.94 -13.98
CA TRP A 34 0.77 4.96 -14.91
C TRP A 34 0.40 6.24 -14.14
N PHE A 35 0.85 7.38 -14.63
CA PHE A 35 0.49 8.69 -14.10
C PHE A 35 -0.34 9.42 -15.14
N GLN A 36 -1.36 10.14 -14.67
CA GLN A 36 -2.07 11.10 -15.50
C GLN A 36 -1.07 12.20 -15.87
N ASN A 37 -0.86 12.43 -17.17
CA ASN A 37 -0.21 13.64 -17.65
C ASN A 37 -1.26 14.76 -17.78
N ASP A 38 -0.81 16.00 -17.97
CA ASP A 38 -1.69 17.18 -18.12
C ASP A 38 -2.56 17.13 -19.39
N GLU A 39 -2.35 16.13 -20.25
CA GLU A 39 -3.03 15.91 -21.54
C GLU A 39 -4.17 14.87 -21.44
N GLY A 40 -4.38 14.28 -20.27
CA GLY A 40 -5.60 13.53 -19.96
C GLY A 40 -5.66 12.09 -20.48
N GLU A 41 -4.56 11.51 -20.98
CA GLU A 41 -4.54 10.10 -21.38
C GLU A 41 -3.99 9.15 -20.30
N TYR A 42 -4.81 8.14 -20.04
CA TYR A 42 -4.69 6.91 -19.24
C TYR A 42 -4.97 6.91 -17.72
N TYR A 43 -5.83 5.94 -17.39
CA TYR A 43 -6.51 5.72 -16.13
C TYR A 43 -5.72 4.77 -15.23
N THR A 44 -5.43 5.20 -14.00
CA THR A 44 -5.31 4.30 -12.86
C THR A 44 -6.29 4.78 -11.81
N ASN A 45 -7.15 3.88 -11.33
CA ASN A 45 -8.09 4.19 -10.25
C ASN A 45 -7.33 4.80 -9.08
N LEU A 46 -7.72 6.02 -8.71
CA LEU A 46 -7.35 6.63 -7.44
C LEU A 46 -7.97 5.78 -6.34
N THR A 47 -7.17 4.95 -5.69
CA THR A 47 -7.55 4.38 -4.39
C THR A 47 -7.10 5.34 -3.27
N CYS A 48 -7.30 4.94 -2.01
CA CYS A 48 -7.16 5.82 -0.83
C CYS A 48 -5.79 6.50 -0.68
N LEU A 49 -4.71 5.92 -1.18
CA LEU A 49 -3.34 6.44 -1.05
C LEU A 49 -2.79 7.04 -2.38
N GLY A 50 -3.61 7.24 -3.41
CA GLY A 50 -3.18 7.77 -4.71
C GLY A 50 -2.68 6.71 -5.72
N ASN A 51 -1.81 7.10 -6.67
CA ASN A 51 -1.37 6.21 -7.75
C ASN A 51 -0.08 5.46 -7.40
N GLY A 52 -0.10 4.14 -7.55
CA GLY A 52 1.04 3.27 -7.31
C GLY A 52 0.66 1.80 -7.28
N CYS A 53 1.65 0.95 -7.05
CA CYS A 53 1.45 -0.46 -6.74
C CYS A 53 1.02 -0.58 -5.27
N TYR A 54 -0.19 -1.06 -5.02
CA TYR A 54 -0.70 -1.33 -3.68
C TYR A 54 -0.29 -2.71 -3.22
N MET A 55 0.13 -2.83 -1.97
CA MET A 55 0.42 -4.12 -1.34
C MET A 55 0.20 -4.03 0.16
N THR A 56 0.04 -5.17 0.81
CA THR A 56 -0.23 -5.25 2.25
C THR A 56 0.49 -6.43 2.86
N CYS A 57 0.71 -6.41 4.16
CA CYS A 57 1.27 -7.54 4.91
C CYS A 57 0.21 -8.61 5.24
N ASP A 58 -1.08 -8.33 4.99
CA ASP A 58 -2.19 -9.27 5.17
C ASP A 58 -2.75 -9.74 3.81
N TRP A 59 -2.61 -11.02 3.52
CA TRP A 59 -3.10 -11.62 2.29
C TRP A 59 -4.63 -11.59 2.14
N ARG A 60 -5.40 -11.54 3.23
CA ARG A 60 -6.87 -11.42 3.17
C ARG A 60 -7.27 -10.05 2.63
N ILE A 61 -6.63 -9.01 3.14
CA ILE A 61 -6.82 -7.64 2.66
C ILE A 61 -6.42 -7.56 1.19
N ALA A 62 -5.30 -8.18 0.79
CA ALA A 62 -4.91 -8.22 -0.61
C ALA A 62 -6.00 -8.84 -1.48
N LEU A 63 -6.61 -9.95 -1.05
CA LEU A 63 -7.71 -10.60 -1.77
C LEU A 63 -8.96 -9.72 -1.90
N TRP A 64 -9.15 -8.64 -1.14
CA TRP A 64 -10.26 -7.71 -1.38
C TRP A 64 -10.14 -6.96 -2.72
N PHE A 65 -8.92 -6.86 -3.25
CA PHE A 65 -8.60 -6.15 -4.48
C PHE A 65 -8.61 -7.04 -5.73
N GLY A 66 -8.82 -8.35 -5.56
CA GLY A 66 -9.08 -9.24 -6.68
C GLY A 66 -8.81 -10.73 -6.40
N PRO A 67 -9.31 -11.60 -7.29
CA PRO A 67 -9.23 -13.05 -7.12
C PRO A 67 -7.82 -13.64 -7.33
N ALA A 68 -6.93 -12.92 -7.99
CA ALA A 68 -5.56 -13.34 -8.23
C ALA A 68 -4.65 -12.74 -7.16
N LEU A 69 -3.84 -13.57 -6.51
CA LEU A 69 -3.00 -13.18 -5.38
C LEU A 69 -1.52 -13.43 -5.70
N PHE A 70 -0.71 -12.38 -5.61
CA PHE A 70 0.74 -12.48 -5.60
C PHE A 70 1.29 -12.35 -4.19
N LYS A 71 2.38 -13.09 -3.93
CA LYS A 71 3.38 -12.72 -2.93
C LYS A 71 4.43 -11.87 -3.63
N VAL A 72 4.73 -10.70 -3.07
CA VAL A 72 5.66 -9.73 -3.63
C VAL A 72 6.68 -9.29 -2.57
N THR A 73 7.81 -8.77 -3.03
CA THR A 73 8.83 -8.13 -2.19
C THR A 73 9.14 -6.75 -2.73
N ILE A 74 9.77 -5.92 -1.91
CA ILE A 74 10.47 -4.72 -2.37
C ILE A 74 11.94 -5.01 -2.65
N LEU A 75 12.53 -4.30 -3.61
CA LEU A 75 13.97 -4.39 -3.89
C LEU A 75 14.80 -3.67 -2.81
N PRO A 76 16.04 -4.10 -2.55
CA PRO A 76 16.98 -3.37 -1.70
C PRO A 76 17.12 -1.89 -2.11
N GLY A 77 17.20 -1.01 -1.11
CA GLY A 77 17.27 0.43 -1.32
C GLY A 77 15.94 1.11 -1.63
N THR A 78 14.82 0.36 -1.67
CA THR A 78 13.48 0.96 -1.70
C THR A 78 13.20 1.66 -0.37
N ARG A 79 12.82 2.93 -0.41
CA ARG A 79 12.56 3.75 0.79
C ARG A 79 11.06 3.97 0.97
N LEU A 80 10.47 3.27 1.94
CA LEU A 80 9.07 3.43 2.30
C LEU A 80 8.92 4.34 3.53
N LEU A 81 7.95 5.25 3.50
CA LEU A 81 7.56 6.00 4.70
C LEU A 81 6.51 5.20 5.48
N ASN A 82 6.90 4.69 6.65
CA ASN A 82 5.99 4.00 7.56
C ASN A 82 5.07 5.01 8.27
N SER A 83 3.77 4.89 8.00
CA SER A 83 2.69 5.70 8.55
C SER A 83 2.09 5.16 9.85
N ALA A 84 2.43 3.94 10.26
CA ALA A 84 1.96 3.35 11.53
C ALA A 84 2.45 4.11 12.77
N VAL A 85 3.53 4.90 12.61
CA VAL A 85 4.09 5.70 13.68
C VAL A 85 3.36 7.04 13.75
N PRO A 86 2.91 7.48 14.94
CA PRO A 86 2.25 8.77 15.09
C PRO A 86 3.16 9.94 14.69
N PRO A 87 2.59 11.09 14.30
CA PRO A 87 3.36 12.29 14.03
C PRO A 87 4.09 12.78 15.29
N ASP A 88 5.31 13.30 15.13
CA ASP A 88 6.02 13.97 16.23
C ASP A 88 5.35 15.31 16.55
N GLY A 89 4.61 15.36 17.66
CA GLY A 89 3.89 16.56 18.11
C GLY A 89 4.80 17.78 18.30
N LYS A 90 6.05 17.61 18.74
CA LYS A 90 6.98 18.74 18.92
C LYS A 90 7.37 19.34 17.57
N VAL A 91 7.57 18.51 16.56
CA VAL A 91 7.86 18.95 15.18
C VAL A 91 6.64 19.66 14.60
N ILE A 92 5.43 19.10 14.77
CA ILE A 92 4.19 19.73 14.33
C ILE A 92 3.98 21.10 14.98
N ASP A 93 4.19 21.22 16.29
CA ASP A 93 4.08 22.50 16.99
C ASP A 93 5.14 23.50 16.54
N SER A 94 6.36 23.04 16.24
CA SER A 94 7.39 23.89 15.65
C SER A 94 6.97 24.43 14.29
N LEU A 95 6.42 23.58 13.41
CA LEU A 95 5.92 23.99 12.10
C LEU A 95 4.79 25.01 12.21
N ARG A 96 3.87 24.82 13.17
CA ARG A 96 2.79 25.78 13.44
C ARG A 96 3.31 27.13 13.92
N ARG A 97 4.32 27.15 14.79
CA ARG A 97 4.93 28.39 15.28
C ARG A 97 5.67 29.13 14.17
N GLU A 98 6.37 28.41 13.30
CA GLU A 98 7.19 29.01 12.24
C GLU A 98 6.38 29.45 11.01
N PHE A 99 5.40 28.65 10.58
CA PHE A 99 4.66 28.85 9.34
C PHE A 99 3.17 29.15 9.53
N GLY A 100 2.71 29.25 10.79
CA GLY A 100 1.31 29.45 11.14
C GLY A 100 0.47 28.17 11.07
N HIS A 101 -0.78 28.25 11.53
CA HIS A 101 -1.69 27.09 11.58
C HIS A 101 -2.09 26.57 10.19
N GLU A 102 -1.97 27.40 9.15
CA GLU A 102 -2.31 27.04 7.77
C GLU A 102 -1.44 25.92 7.20
N VAL A 103 -0.23 25.69 7.75
CA VAL A 103 0.65 24.57 7.35
C VAL A 103 0.02 23.19 7.53
N LEU A 104 -1.00 23.08 8.40
CA LEU A 104 -1.71 21.82 8.66
C LEU A 104 -2.99 21.67 7.81
N ASN A 105 -3.40 22.71 7.08
CA ASN A 105 -4.69 22.76 6.37
C ASN A 105 -4.53 23.04 4.87
N LYS A 106 -3.32 23.39 4.41
CA LYS A 106 -2.98 23.71 3.02
C LYS A 106 -1.71 22.97 2.60
N ALA A 107 -1.54 22.79 1.29
CA ALA A 107 -0.35 22.15 0.75
C ALA A 107 0.91 22.96 1.15
N PRO A 108 2.01 22.31 1.59
CA PRO A 108 3.16 23.02 2.16
C PRO A 108 3.74 24.12 1.26
N TRP A 109 3.78 23.90 -0.06
CA TRP A 109 4.29 24.88 -1.03
C TRP A 109 3.42 26.12 -1.21
N LYS A 110 2.20 26.16 -0.66
CA LYS A 110 1.31 27.34 -0.69
C LYS A 110 1.49 28.26 0.52
N VAL A 111 2.18 27.79 1.56
CA VAL A 111 2.23 28.45 2.87
C VAL A 111 3.64 28.62 3.40
N ILE A 112 4.58 27.77 2.98
CA ILE A 112 6.00 27.90 3.31
C ILE A 112 6.62 28.94 2.35
N PRO A 113 7.35 29.93 2.87
CA PRO A 113 8.10 30.88 2.04
C PRO A 113 8.99 30.17 1.02
N SER A 114 9.06 30.69 -0.21
CA SER A 114 9.78 30.04 -1.32
C SER A 114 11.28 29.86 -1.08
N ASN A 115 11.87 30.65 -0.19
CA ASN A 115 13.27 30.54 0.24
C ASN A 115 13.51 29.52 1.36
N LYS A 116 12.46 28.85 1.85
CA LYS A 116 12.53 27.83 2.89
C LYS A 116 12.15 26.47 2.35
N GLN A 117 12.73 25.42 2.93
CA GLN A 117 12.40 24.04 2.66
C GLN A 117 12.21 23.30 3.98
N LEU A 118 11.26 22.39 4.01
CA LEU A 118 11.11 21.50 5.16
C LEU A 118 12.36 20.62 5.28
N ARG A 119 12.76 20.31 6.49
CA ARG A 119 13.76 19.26 6.76
C ARG A 119 13.07 17.90 6.67
N LEU A 120 13.84 16.85 6.44
CA LEU A 120 13.30 15.49 6.34
C LEU A 120 12.40 15.09 7.54
N PRO A 121 12.78 15.36 8.81
CA PRO A 121 11.91 15.06 9.96
C PRO A 121 10.58 15.83 9.93
N GLU A 122 10.57 17.05 9.40
CA GLU A 122 9.37 17.88 9.27
C GLU A 122 8.43 17.35 8.19
N VAL A 123 8.98 16.91 7.05
CA VAL A 123 8.19 16.25 5.99
C VAL A 123 7.54 14.98 6.52
N ILE A 124 8.32 14.15 7.24
CA ILE A 124 7.84 12.90 7.83
C ILE A 124 6.71 13.18 8.84
N ALA A 125 6.93 14.11 9.78
CA ALA A 125 5.95 14.45 10.79
C ALA A 125 4.67 15.02 10.17
N LEU A 126 4.79 15.94 9.21
CA LEU A 126 3.64 16.57 8.55
C LEU A 126 2.86 15.57 7.70
N PHE A 127 3.55 14.69 6.98
CA PHE A 127 2.90 13.59 6.26
C PHE A 127 2.12 12.68 7.20
N ARG A 128 2.76 12.19 8.28
CA ARG A 128 2.12 11.35 9.29
C ARG A 128 0.93 12.04 9.95
N TYR A 129 1.02 13.35 10.17
CA TYR A 129 -0.10 14.13 10.68
C TYR A 129 -1.30 14.05 9.75
N HIS A 130 -1.12 14.25 8.44
CA HIS A 130 -2.23 14.10 7.50
C HIS A 130 -2.71 12.65 7.38
N TYR A 131 -1.83 11.66 7.43
CA TYR A 131 -2.19 10.24 7.42
C TYR A 131 -3.08 9.90 8.61
N TRP A 132 -2.62 10.26 9.81
CA TRP A 132 -3.30 10.04 11.07
C TRP A 132 -4.68 10.68 11.10
N HIS A 133 -4.79 11.93 10.65
CA HIS A 133 -6.06 12.64 10.56
C HIS A 133 -6.92 12.26 9.33
N THR A 134 -6.54 11.24 8.56
CA THR A 134 -7.36 10.70 7.46
C THR A 134 -7.81 9.27 7.69
N TRP A 135 -6.90 8.40 8.17
CA TRP A 135 -7.07 6.95 8.09
C TRP A 135 -6.99 6.22 9.43
N GLU A 136 -6.41 6.81 10.48
CA GLU A 136 -6.23 6.11 11.76
C GLU A 136 -7.57 5.93 12.49
N GLU A 137 -7.95 4.67 12.72
CA GLU A 137 -9.22 4.27 13.30
C GLU A 137 -9.34 4.63 14.79
N ASP A 138 -8.21 4.77 15.47
CA ASP A 138 -8.12 5.21 16.86
C ASP A 138 -8.27 6.74 17.01
N TYR A 139 -8.32 7.48 15.90
CA TYR A 139 -8.63 8.90 15.97
C TYR A 139 -10.08 9.08 16.46
N GLY A 140 -10.24 9.55 17.70
CA GLY A 140 -11.54 9.93 18.24
C GLY A 140 -12.39 8.77 18.77
N ARG A 141 -11.82 7.59 19.06
CA ARG A 141 -12.52 6.58 19.87
C ARG A 141 -12.84 7.20 21.23
N ASP A 142 -14.13 7.43 21.49
CA ASP A 142 -14.59 7.71 22.84
C ASP A 142 -14.58 6.44 23.68
N HIS A 143 -14.73 6.59 25.00
CA HIS A 143 -14.80 5.47 25.95
C HIS A 143 -15.88 4.43 25.60
N ASP A 144 -16.84 4.80 24.74
CA ASP A 144 -17.96 3.97 24.30
C ASP A 144 -17.67 3.21 22.98
N GLY A 145 -16.47 3.33 22.43
CA GLY A 145 -16.01 2.55 21.26
C GLY A 145 -16.57 3.02 19.91
N SER A 146 -17.21 4.20 19.83
CA SER A 146 -17.65 4.75 18.56
C SER A 146 -16.47 5.41 17.83
N SER A 147 -16.14 4.95 16.62
CA SER A 147 -15.10 5.57 15.80
C SER A 147 -15.63 6.89 15.24
N LYS A 148 -15.23 8.01 15.86
CA LYS A 148 -15.48 9.34 15.31
C LYS A 148 -14.38 9.67 14.32
N TRP A 149 -14.61 9.33 13.05
CA TRP A 149 -13.75 9.74 11.94
C TRP A 149 -13.27 11.20 12.11
N PRO A 150 -11.99 11.50 11.81
CA PRO A 150 -11.44 12.81 12.02
C PRO A 150 -12.29 13.94 11.41
N ILE A 151 -12.59 14.96 12.22
CA ILE A 151 -13.20 16.20 11.75
C ILE A 151 -12.29 16.77 10.65
N LYS A 152 -12.82 16.91 9.42
CA LYS A 152 -12.11 17.31 8.18
C LYS A 152 -11.23 16.24 7.49
N ARG A 153 -11.53 14.95 7.63
CA ARG A 153 -10.90 13.86 6.85
C ARG A 153 -10.62 14.22 5.37
N ASN A 154 -11.62 14.76 4.67
CA ASN A 154 -11.49 15.14 3.25
C ASN A 154 -10.39 16.19 2.98
N VAL A 155 -10.12 17.08 3.93
CA VAL A 155 -9.03 18.06 3.82
C VAL A 155 -7.69 17.34 3.86
N HIS A 156 -7.50 16.45 4.83
CA HIS A 156 -6.26 15.71 5.01
C HIS A 156 -6.04 14.67 3.92
N GLU A 157 -7.08 14.00 3.45
CA GLU A 157 -7.01 13.11 2.28
C GLU A 157 -6.49 13.84 1.04
N ARG A 158 -7.06 15.03 0.75
CA ARG A 158 -6.60 15.87 -0.35
C ARG A 158 -5.15 16.30 -0.18
N LEU A 159 -4.70 16.55 1.06
CA LEU A 159 -3.31 16.90 1.34
C LEU A 159 -2.40 15.68 1.13
N LEU A 160 -2.78 14.48 1.57
CA LEU A 160 -2.02 13.25 1.33
C LEU A 160 -1.78 12.98 -0.16
N ARG A 161 -2.81 13.12 -0.99
CA ARG A 161 -2.67 12.97 -2.46
C ARG A 161 -1.61 13.92 -3.05
N ASN A 162 -1.48 15.10 -2.46
CA ASN A 162 -0.53 16.13 -2.83
C ASN A 162 0.90 15.88 -2.30
N PHE A 163 1.08 15.01 -1.29
CA PHE A 163 2.39 14.77 -0.70
C PHE A 163 3.31 13.89 -1.55
N ARG A 164 2.79 13.17 -2.55
CA ARG A 164 3.62 12.28 -3.39
C ARG A 164 4.85 13.00 -3.97
N SER A 165 4.65 14.16 -4.60
CA SER A 165 5.77 14.93 -5.20
C SER A 165 6.79 15.39 -4.17
N VAL A 166 6.34 15.71 -2.96
CA VAL A 166 7.20 16.03 -1.82
C VAL A 166 7.98 14.79 -1.41
N LEU A 167 7.32 13.66 -1.18
CA LEU A 167 7.98 12.41 -0.78
C LEU A 167 9.05 11.96 -1.79
N VAL A 168 8.75 12.05 -3.10
CA VAL A 168 9.72 11.79 -4.17
C VAL A 168 10.95 12.68 -4.05
N ARG A 169 10.78 13.99 -3.81
CA ARG A 169 11.90 14.93 -3.63
C ARG A 169 12.81 14.58 -2.47
N TYR A 170 12.27 13.98 -1.41
CA TYR A 170 13.04 13.52 -0.25
C TYR A 170 13.52 12.07 -0.39
N GLY A 171 13.33 11.49 -1.58
CA GLY A 171 13.85 10.18 -1.98
C GLY A 171 13.08 9.00 -1.41
N PHE A 172 11.80 9.16 -1.08
CA PHE A 172 10.91 8.04 -0.81
C PHE A 172 10.36 7.47 -2.13
N ASP A 173 10.10 6.16 -2.12
CA ASP A 173 9.55 5.40 -3.25
C ASP A 173 8.10 4.95 -3.01
N GLY A 174 7.62 5.07 -1.77
CA GLY A 174 6.28 4.68 -1.35
C GLY A 174 5.98 5.09 0.10
N TYR A 175 4.76 4.82 0.55
CA TYR A 175 4.32 5.05 1.93
C TYR A 175 3.12 4.17 2.28
N GLY A 176 2.80 4.09 3.56
CA GLY A 176 1.59 3.43 4.04
C GLY A 176 1.72 2.92 5.46
N ASN A 177 0.66 2.34 5.98
CA ASN A 177 0.65 1.67 7.27
C ASN A 177 0.55 0.15 7.00
N PRO A 178 1.59 -0.65 7.31
CA PRO A 178 1.55 -2.09 7.09
C PRO A 178 0.49 -2.83 7.95
N LEU A 179 -0.02 -2.18 8.99
CA LEU A 179 -0.97 -2.74 9.95
C LEU A 179 -2.43 -2.42 9.63
N ASP A 180 -2.71 -1.51 8.69
CA ASP A 180 -4.08 -1.09 8.38
C ASP A 180 -4.61 -1.71 7.08
N HIS A 181 -5.89 -1.46 6.82
CA HIS A 181 -6.58 -1.94 5.61
C HIS A 181 -6.21 -1.18 4.32
N ASN A 182 -5.49 -0.05 4.42
CA ASN A 182 -5.00 0.70 3.26
C ASN A 182 -3.68 0.13 2.74
N GLY A 183 -2.89 -0.50 3.61
CA GLY A 183 -1.61 -1.10 3.29
C GLY A 183 -0.56 -0.06 2.86
N ILE A 184 0.20 -0.40 1.84
CA ILE A 184 1.35 0.35 1.34
C ILE A 184 1.17 0.60 -0.16
N VAL A 185 1.41 1.84 -0.57
CA VAL A 185 1.51 2.23 -1.97
C VAL A 185 2.97 2.50 -2.34
N VAL A 186 3.45 1.86 -3.41
CA VAL A 186 4.74 2.15 -4.02
C VAL A 186 4.51 2.84 -5.36
N PHE A 187 4.88 4.11 -5.41
CA PHE A 187 4.67 4.95 -6.58
C PHE A 187 5.89 5.00 -7.50
N ARG A 188 7.03 4.38 -7.13
CA ARG A 188 8.18 4.25 -8.03
C ARG A 188 8.16 2.91 -8.73
N GLU A 189 8.14 2.94 -10.06
CA GLU A 189 8.22 1.74 -10.88
C GLU A 189 9.47 0.91 -10.62
N GLY A 190 9.36 -0.41 -10.85
CA GLY A 190 10.49 -1.33 -10.74
C GLY A 190 11.00 -1.58 -9.32
N ARG A 191 10.30 -1.09 -8.28
CA ARG A 191 10.66 -1.34 -6.87
C ARG A 191 9.98 -2.57 -6.27
N VAL A 192 8.89 -3.04 -6.88
CA VAL A 192 8.14 -4.21 -6.44
C VAL A 192 8.40 -5.37 -7.38
N VAL A 193 8.69 -6.54 -6.81
CA VAL A 193 9.00 -7.76 -7.55
C VAL A 193 8.07 -8.88 -7.11
N VAL A 194 7.49 -9.58 -8.09
CA VAL A 194 6.71 -10.79 -7.85
C VAL A 194 7.65 -11.91 -7.42
N ARG A 195 7.32 -12.56 -6.30
CA ARG A 195 8.03 -13.75 -5.82
C ARG A 195 7.26 -15.02 -6.10
N GLU A 196 5.94 -14.96 -6.02
CA GLU A 196 5.10 -16.14 -6.17
C GLU A 196 3.71 -15.72 -6.64
N PHE A 197 3.13 -16.48 -7.56
CA PHE A 197 1.68 -16.50 -7.78
C PHE A 197 1.07 -17.48 -6.78
N VAL A 198 0.35 -16.95 -5.80
CA VAL A 198 -0.14 -17.72 -4.65
C VAL A 198 -1.46 -18.41 -4.97
N ALA A 199 -2.38 -17.69 -5.62
CA ALA A 199 -3.69 -18.23 -5.92
C ALA A 199 -4.42 -17.48 -7.03
N GLU A 200 -5.33 -18.20 -7.67
CA GLU A 200 -6.52 -17.67 -8.32
C GLU A 200 -7.74 -18.31 -7.64
N ILE A 201 -8.70 -17.50 -7.22
CA ILE A 201 -10.03 -17.94 -6.81
C ILE A 201 -10.99 -17.63 -7.96
N ASN A 202 -11.66 -18.63 -8.52
CA ASN A 202 -12.61 -18.39 -9.60
C ASN A 202 -13.73 -17.41 -9.17
N ASP A 203 -14.32 -16.69 -10.12
CA ASP A 203 -15.29 -15.61 -9.83
C ASP A 203 -16.48 -16.04 -8.96
N ALA A 204 -16.99 -17.26 -9.14
CA ALA A 204 -18.14 -17.75 -8.39
C ALA A 204 -17.79 -17.98 -6.91
N ASP A 205 -16.66 -18.63 -6.65
CA ASP A 205 -16.15 -18.80 -5.29
C ASP A 205 -15.70 -17.47 -4.70
N TYR A 206 -15.03 -16.62 -5.48
CA TYR A 206 -14.47 -15.36 -5.00
C TYR A 206 -15.54 -14.44 -4.41
N ARG A 207 -16.68 -14.26 -5.08
CA ARG A 207 -17.78 -13.41 -4.55
C ARG A 207 -18.30 -13.92 -3.22
N ARG A 208 -18.55 -15.22 -3.13
CA ARG A 208 -19.01 -15.87 -1.88
C ARG A 208 -17.98 -15.71 -0.77
N LEU A 209 -16.71 -15.94 -1.07
CA LEU A 209 -15.63 -15.85 -0.08
C LEU A 209 -15.32 -14.42 0.34
N LEU A 210 -15.52 -13.45 -0.55
CA LEU A 210 -15.38 -12.04 -0.22
C LEU A 210 -16.44 -11.60 0.82
N GLU A 211 -17.68 -12.07 0.69
CA GLU A 211 -18.75 -11.82 1.68
C GLU A 211 -18.43 -12.41 3.06
N GLU A 212 -17.75 -13.56 3.09
CA GLU A 212 -17.28 -14.21 4.32
C GLU A 212 -15.88 -13.74 4.77
N GLU A 213 -15.35 -12.68 4.15
CA GLU A 213 -14.02 -12.12 4.40
C GLU A 213 -12.89 -13.18 4.39
N PHE A 214 -13.05 -14.21 3.56
CA PHE A 214 -12.13 -15.34 3.43
C PHE A 214 -11.93 -16.11 4.76
N GLY A 215 -12.89 -16.04 5.69
CA GLY A 215 -12.80 -16.59 7.04
C GLY A 215 -12.62 -18.11 7.12
N GLN A 216 -12.97 -18.84 6.05
CA GLN A 216 -12.71 -20.29 5.97
C GLN A 216 -11.21 -20.64 5.89
N PHE A 217 -10.39 -19.72 5.37
CA PHE A 217 -8.94 -19.93 5.25
C PHE A 217 -8.27 -19.43 6.53
N ARG A 218 -7.56 -20.31 7.23
CA ARG A 218 -6.87 -19.94 8.48
C ARG A 218 -5.48 -19.37 8.18
N SER A 219 -4.86 -19.81 7.10
CA SER A 219 -3.52 -19.42 6.69
C SER A 219 -3.38 -19.29 5.18
N ILE A 220 -2.29 -18.66 4.73
CA ILE A 220 -1.92 -18.61 3.32
C ILE A 220 -1.72 -20.01 2.69
N TYR A 221 -1.37 -21.01 3.51
CA TYR A 221 -1.24 -22.39 3.04
C TYR A 221 -2.59 -23.01 2.64
N ASP A 222 -3.66 -22.66 3.33
CA ASP A 222 -5.02 -23.11 2.97
C ASP A 222 -5.44 -22.53 1.61
N VAL A 223 -5.09 -21.26 1.37
CA VAL A 223 -5.33 -20.56 0.10
C VAL A 223 -4.56 -21.25 -1.04
N LYS A 224 -3.28 -21.58 -0.83
CA LYS A 224 -2.47 -22.34 -1.82
C LYS A 224 -3.04 -23.72 -2.10
N THR A 225 -3.47 -24.42 -1.05
CA THR A 225 -4.08 -25.76 -1.16
C THR A 225 -5.38 -25.69 -1.97
N PHE A 226 -6.20 -24.67 -1.72
CA PHE A 226 -7.39 -24.40 -2.51
C PHE A 226 -7.03 -24.14 -3.98
N PHE A 227 -6.06 -23.27 -4.25
CA PHE A 227 -5.60 -22.98 -5.60
C PHE A 227 -5.09 -24.21 -6.36
N HIS A 228 -4.31 -25.10 -5.71
CA HIS A 228 -3.85 -26.32 -6.38
C HIS A 228 -5.01 -27.20 -6.88
N ARG A 229 -6.11 -27.25 -6.12
CA ARG A 229 -7.29 -28.04 -6.46
C ARG A 229 -8.23 -27.35 -7.45
N HIS A 230 -8.42 -26.04 -7.30
CA HIS A 230 -9.50 -25.30 -7.96
C HIS A 230 -9.03 -24.23 -8.96
N GLY A 231 -7.73 -23.92 -8.99
CA GLY A 231 -7.16 -22.94 -9.90
C GLY A 231 -7.29 -23.35 -11.36
N SER A 232 -7.55 -22.38 -12.22
CA SER A 232 -7.66 -22.59 -13.66
C SER A 232 -6.32 -23.05 -14.27
N PRO A 233 -6.35 -23.73 -15.44
CA PRO A 233 -5.13 -24.06 -16.17
C PRO A 233 -4.25 -22.83 -16.43
N ARG A 234 -4.85 -21.71 -16.84
CA ARG A 234 -4.16 -20.43 -17.09
C ARG A 234 -3.41 -19.93 -15.85
N ALA A 235 -4.04 -19.99 -14.68
CA ALA A 235 -3.41 -19.55 -13.44
C ALA A 235 -2.26 -20.47 -13.02
N LYS A 236 -2.39 -21.78 -13.25
CA LYS A 236 -1.34 -22.77 -12.96
C LYS A 236 -0.12 -22.57 -13.89
N GLU A 237 -0.35 -22.38 -15.18
CA GLU A 237 0.71 -22.03 -16.15
C GLU A 237 1.42 -20.73 -15.76
N LEU A 238 0.67 -19.71 -15.32
CA LEU A 238 1.25 -18.46 -14.84
C LEU A 238 2.12 -18.65 -13.59
N ALA A 239 1.66 -19.48 -12.64
CA ALA A 239 2.41 -19.81 -11.45
C ALA A 239 3.72 -20.54 -11.77
N GLU A 240 3.68 -21.49 -12.71
CA GLU A 240 4.87 -22.19 -13.22
C GLU A 240 5.84 -21.24 -13.92
N HIS A 241 5.35 -20.33 -14.75
CA HIS A 241 6.17 -19.32 -15.42
C HIS A 241 6.91 -18.41 -14.42
N ILE A 242 6.21 -17.95 -13.38
CA ILE A 242 6.82 -17.12 -12.32
C ILE A 242 7.84 -17.95 -11.53
N ALA A 243 7.52 -19.19 -11.18
CA ALA A 243 8.45 -20.08 -10.49
C ALA A 243 9.73 -20.38 -11.30
N ALA A 244 9.63 -20.43 -12.63
CA ALA A 244 10.77 -20.66 -13.52
C ALA A 244 11.65 -19.42 -13.74
N THR A 245 11.07 -18.22 -13.60
CA THR A 245 11.77 -16.93 -13.79
C THR A 245 12.40 -16.40 -12.49
N ASP A 246 12.02 -16.94 -11.33
CA ASP A 246 12.66 -16.64 -10.05
C ASP A 246 14.05 -17.28 -9.96
N THR A 247 15.04 -16.60 -10.53
CA THR A 247 16.46 -16.95 -10.50
C THR A 247 17.11 -16.78 -9.13
N SER A 248 16.33 -16.47 -8.07
CA SER A 248 16.85 -16.34 -6.70
C SER A 248 16.93 -17.65 -5.91
N LYS A 249 16.58 -18.79 -6.52
CA LYS A 249 16.96 -20.10 -5.97
C LYS A 249 18.46 -20.33 -6.21
N PRO A 250 19.31 -20.47 -5.18
CA PRO A 250 20.63 -21.04 -5.40
C PRO A 250 20.46 -22.45 -6.00
N PRO A 251 21.35 -22.90 -6.89
CA PRO A 251 21.29 -24.25 -7.41
C PRO A 251 21.31 -25.22 -6.23
N VAL A 252 20.38 -26.17 -6.24
CA VAL A 252 20.42 -27.32 -5.34
C VAL A 252 21.59 -28.17 -5.81
N GLU A 253 22.71 -28.12 -5.08
CA GLU A 253 23.77 -29.13 -5.16
C GLU A 253 23.33 -30.43 -4.47
#